data_AF-A0AAX2RVB8-F1
#
_entry.id   AF-A0AAX2RVB8-F1
#
_cell.length_a   1.000
_cell.length_b   1.000
_cell.length_c   1.000
_cell.angle_alpha   90.00
_cell.angle_beta   90.00
_cell.angle_gamma   90.00
#
_symmetry.space_group_name_H-M   'P 1'
#
loop_
_entity.id
_entity.type
_entity.pdbx_description
1 polymer ?
#
loop_
_entity_poly.entity_id
_entity_poly.type
_entity_poly.pdbx_seq_one_letter_code
_entity_poly.pdbx_strand_id
1 'polypeptide(L)'
;MQVNMAMAGAFAFGLIIGWYVYYVNRYRKGDVAFSDLTTLIGIIGGGTILTLFKGEGSSPDLFGWYGVGLATGFFGYFLVLVGLVKKSTNFDADWFLDGRRKNPADGFGYGTDAKPTITPMFRTTSTSAVSPTSSTGTVQNFYLAPEGAKASATVEPLVEWDLLPNVRPRNERVAEAKRLLAEGKVYPKGCSEFVSAVLGVPYEVANDLMGAAPTSVGSRPPYPSLAPGDIAGWTNSAGMGHVTVYIGESDTVAFIDVREPGARPRSKNGFYDRELFKSSRF
;
A
#
# COMPACT_ATOMS: atom_id res chain seq x y z
N MET A 1 -36.15 -24.25 29.23
CA MET A 1 -34.71 -23.99 29.04
C MET A 1 -34.46 -22.55 29.48
N GLN A 2 -33.81 -22.31 30.61
CA GLN A 2 -33.51 -20.95 31.06
C GLN A 2 -32.28 -20.44 30.31
N VAL A 3 -32.38 -19.27 29.69
CA VAL A 3 -31.24 -18.58 29.08
C VAL A 3 -30.43 -17.97 30.21
N ASN A 4 -29.21 -18.47 30.44
CA ASN A 4 -28.26 -17.85 31.36
C ASN A 4 -27.39 -16.82 30.62
N MET A 5 -26.74 -15.92 31.36
CA MET A 5 -25.97 -14.81 30.75
C MET A 5 -24.80 -15.31 29.90
N ALA A 6 -24.20 -16.44 30.27
CA ALA A 6 -23.18 -17.10 29.47
C ALA A 6 -23.69 -17.49 28.07
N MET A 7 -24.89 -18.08 27.98
CA MET A 7 -25.52 -18.43 26.69
C MET A 7 -25.87 -17.19 25.87
N ALA A 8 -26.38 -16.14 26.52
CA ALA A 8 -26.69 -14.88 25.86
C ALA A 8 -25.42 -14.22 25.29
N GLY A 9 -24.34 -14.18 26.07
CA GLY A 9 -23.05 -13.65 25.61
C GLY A 9 -22.40 -14.51 24.53
N ALA A 10 -22.47 -15.84 24.62
CA ALA A 10 -21.95 -16.73 23.59
C ALA A 10 -22.69 -16.54 22.25
N PHE A 11 -24.02 -16.42 22.30
CA PHE A 11 -24.83 -16.11 21.12
C PHE A 11 -24.47 -14.75 20.53
N ALA A 12 -24.40 -13.72 21.38
CA ALA A 12 -24.07 -12.35 20.96
C ALA A 12 -22.66 -12.25 20.35
N PHE A 13 -21.68 -12.94 20.95
CA PHE A 13 -20.31 -13.04 20.44
C PHE A 13 -20.27 -13.75 19.08
N GLY A 14 -20.96 -14.88 18.94
CA GLY A 14 -21.05 -15.62 17.68
C GLY A 14 -21.66 -14.78 16.56
N LEU A 15 -22.67 -13.96 16.87
CA LEU A 15 -23.33 -13.07 15.92
C LEU A 15 -22.37 -11.99 15.40
N ILE A 16 -21.54 -11.40 16.27
CA ILE A 16 -20.50 -10.43 15.87
C ILE A 16 -19.45 -11.09 14.97
N ILE A 17 -18.92 -12.25 15.35
CA ILE A 17 -17.92 -12.96 14.56
C ILE A 17 -18.50 -13.35 13.19
N GLY A 18 -19.71 -13.89 13.16
CA GLY A 18 -20.40 -14.25 11.91
C GLY A 18 -20.61 -13.05 11.01
N TRP A 19 -21.04 -11.91 11.57
CA TRP A 19 -21.16 -10.66 10.83
C TRP A 19 -19.82 -10.18 10.28
N TYR A 20 -18.76 -10.20 11.09
CA TYR A 20 -17.44 -9.75 10.69
C TYR A 20 -16.86 -10.60 9.55
N VAL A 21 -16.97 -11.93 9.66
CA VAL A 21 -16.56 -12.86 8.59
C VAL A 21 -17.38 -12.63 7.33
N TYR A 22 -18.70 -12.47 7.44
CA TYR A 22 -19.55 -12.12 6.31
C TYR A 22 -19.10 -10.82 5.64
N TYR A 23 -18.85 -9.77 6.42
CA TYR A 23 -18.47 -8.45 5.93
C TYR A 23 -17.13 -8.50 5.17
N VAL A 24 -16.12 -9.16 5.75
CA VAL A 24 -14.82 -9.36 5.11
C VAL A 24 -14.97 -10.17 3.82
N ASN A 25 -15.68 -11.29 3.85
CA ASN A 25 -15.85 -12.14 2.67
C ASN A 25 -16.66 -11.46 1.56
N ARG A 26 -17.61 -10.57 1.91
CA ARG A 26 -18.52 -9.93 0.94
C ARG A 26 -17.96 -8.64 0.33
N TYR A 27 -17.25 -7.84 1.10
CA TYR A 27 -16.85 -6.48 0.71
C TYR A 27 -15.37 -6.31 0.42
N ARG A 28 -14.50 -7.21 0.90
CA ARG A 28 -13.07 -7.09 0.64
C ARG A 28 -12.72 -7.68 -0.72
N LYS A 29 -12.16 -6.83 -1.59
CA LYS A 29 -11.66 -7.20 -2.92
C LYS A 29 -10.12 -7.22 -3.00
N GLY A 30 -9.43 -7.14 -1.86
CA GLY A 30 -7.97 -7.09 -1.74
C GLY A 30 -7.43 -7.87 -0.54
N ASP A 31 -6.11 -7.84 -0.36
CA ASP A 31 -5.37 -8.64 0.61
C ASP A 31 -5.82 -8.43 2.07
N VAL A 32 -5.53 -9.41 2.92
CA VAL A 32 -5.85 -9.36 4.36
C VAL A 32 -5.03 -8.26 5.00
N ALA A 33 -5.68 -7.16 5.35
CA ALA A 33 -5.03 -6.07 6.06
C ALA A 33 -4.67 -6.55 7.47
N PHE A 34 -3.48 -6.18 7.95
CA PHE A 34 -3.04 -6.48 9.32
C PHE A 34 -4.04 -5.97 10.37
N SER A 35 -4.75 -4.87 10.10
CA SER A 35 -5.82 -4.34 10.96
C SER A 35 -6.96 -5.33 11.20
N ASP A 36 -7.29 -6.16 10.21
CA ASP A 36 -8.38 -7.13 10.32
C ASP A 36 -7.99 -8.26 11.28
N LEU A 37 -6.72 -8.65 11.24
CA LEU A 37 -6.13 -9.64 12.13
C LEU A 37 -6.03 -9.09 13.56
N THR A 38 -5.60 -7.83 13.74
CA THR A 38 -5.56 -7.17 15.05
C THR A 38 -6.93 -7.11 15.69
N THR A 39 -7.97 -6.82 14.91
CA THR A 39 -9.37 -6.77 15.41
C THR A 39 -9.83 -8.16 15.86
N LEU A 40 -9.53 -9.20 15.08
CA LEU A 40 -9.90 -10.58 15.41
C LEU A 40 -9.14 -11.10 16.64
N ILE A 41 -7.83 -10.82 16.74
CA ILE A 41 -7.01 -11.12 17.91
C ILE A 41 -7.49 -10.36 19.14
N GLY A 42 -7.91 -9.10 19.00
CA GLY A 42 -8.47 -8.32 20.11
C GLY A 42 -9.77 -8.93 20.64
N ILE A 43 -10.68 -9.33 19.75
CA ILE A 43 -11.97 -9.92 20.12
C ILE A 43 -11.77 -11.30 20.79
N ILE A 44 -10.92 -12.15 20.21
CA ILE A 44 -10.62 -13.49 20.75
C ILE A 44 -9.80 -13.39 22.03
N GLY A 45 -8.73 -12.59 22.00
CA GLY A 45 -7.82 -12.38 23.13
C GLY A 45 -8.50 -11.74 24.33
N GLY A 46 -9.43 -10.79 24.11
CA GLY A 46 -10.26 -10.22 25.17
C GLY A 46 -11.24 -11.24 25.79
N GLY A 47 -11.64 -12.29 25.05
CA GLY A 47 -12.36 -13.42 25.63
C GLY A 47 -11.44 -14.37 26.38
N THR A 48 -10.23 -14.63 25.86
CA THR A 48 -9.24 -15.51 26.47
C THR A 48 -8.70 -14.95 27.79
N ILE A 49 -8.50 -13.63 27.91
CA ILE A 49 -8.01 -13.01 29.15
C ILE A 49 -8.98 -13.22 30.32
N LEU A 50 -10.30 -13.28 30.06
CA LEU A 50 -11.30 -13.62 31.08
C LEU A 50 -11.09 -15.04 31.63
N THR A 51 -10.51 -15.94 30.84
CA THR A 51 -10.19 -17.31 31.27
C THR A 51 -8.85 -17.43 31.99
N LEU A 52 -8.00 -16.40 31.95
CA LEU A 52 -6.74 -16.37 32.69
C LEU A 52 -6.94 -15.89 34.13
N PHE A 53 -7.95 -15.04 34.37
CA PHE A 53 -8.32 -14.55 35.71
C PHE A 53 -9.23 -15.50 36.49
N LYS A 54 -8.95 -16.81 36.46
CA LYS A 54 -9.67 -17.92 37.16
C LYS A 54 -9.63 -17.86 38.71
N GLY A 55 -9.59 -16.68 39.32
CA GLY A 55 -9.88 -16.49 40.75
C GLY A 55 -11.40 -16.44 41.01
N GLU A 56 -11.81 -16.56 42.29
CA GLU A 56 -13.16 -16.70 42.86
C GLU A 56 -14.32 -15.85 42.27
N GLY A 57 -14.09 -14.93 41.32
CA GLY A 57 -15.09 -14.14 40.61
C GLY A 57 -15.26 -14.45 39.11
N SER A 58 -14.56 -15.45 38.56
CA SER A 58 -14.71 -15.88 37.16
C SER A 58 -15.99 -16.68 36.93
N SER A 59 -17.14 -16.04 37.07
CA SER A 59 -18.42 -16.65 36.72
C SER A 59 -18.61 -16.68 35.20
N PRO A 60 -19.26 -17.73 34.65
CA PRO A 60 -19.71 -17.77 33.26
C PRO A 60 -20.49 -16.51 32.82
N ASP A 61 -21.06 -15.80 33.78
CA ASP A 61 -21.77 -14.54 33.58
C ASP A 61 -20.87 -13.38 33.16
N LEU A 62 -19.59 -13.37 33.57
CA LEU A 62 -18.63 -12.32 33.19
C LEU A 62 -18.32 -12.38 31.69
N PHE A 63 -18.13 -13.59 31.15
CA PHE A 63 -18.05 -13.82 29.71
C PHE A 63 -19.37 -13.45 29.00
N GLY A 64 -20.50 -13.75 29.65
CA GLY A 64 -21.83 -13.32 29.24
C GLY A 64 -21.91 -11.81 28.97
N TRP A 65 -21.57 -11.01 29.97
CA TRP A 65 -21.56 -9.55 29.91
C TRP A 65 -20.54 -9.00 28.92
N TYR A 66 -19.37 -9.62 28.79
CA TYR A 66 -18.39 -9.27 27.77
C TYR A 66 -18.96 -9.44 26.35
N GLY A 67 -19.58 -10.58 26.05
CA GLY A 67 -20.20 -10.84 24.75
C GLY A 67 -21.37 -9.88 24.46
N VAL A 68 -22.21 -9.60 25.46
CA VAL A 68 -23.32 -8.63 25.34
C VAL A 68 -22.79 -7.21 25.16
N GLY A 69 -21.73 -6.82 25.86
CA GLY A 69 -21.10 -5.50 25.75
C GLY A 69 -20.50 -5.28 24.36
N LEU A 70 -19.79 -6.28 23.83
CA LEU A 70 -19.28 -6.25 22.46
C LEU A 70 -20.42 -6.11 21.44
N ALA A 71 -21.49 -6.89 21.59
CA ALA A 71 -22.63 -6.83 20.67
C ALA A 71 -23.32 -5.48 20.74
N THR A 72 -23.49 -4.94 21.95
CA THR A 72 -24.08 -3.62 22.17
C THR A 72 -23.23 -2.52 21.53
N GLY A 73 -21.91 -2.57 21.68
CA GLY A 73 -21.01 -1.61 21.03
C GLY A 73 -21.06 -1.69 19.51
N PHE A 74 -21.03 -2.91 18.96
CA PHE A 74 -21.08 -3.16 17.53
C PHE A 74 -22.42 -2.73 16.90
N PHE A 75 -23.54 -3.24 17.42
CA PHE A 75 -24.87 -2.92 16.91
C PHE A 75 -25.30 -1.51 17.26
N GLY A 76 -24.88 -0.97 18.40
CA GLY A 76 -25.10 0.43 18.75
C GLY A 76 -24.46 1.37 17.74
N TYR A 77 -23.18 1.14 17.41
CA TYR A 77 -22.51 1.88 16.35
C TYR A 77 -23.23 1.71 15.00
N PHE A 78 -23.61 0.48 14.63
CA PHE A 78 -24.32 0.20 13.39
C PHE A 78 -25.67 0.94 13.32
N LEU A 79 -26.45 0.97 14.39
CA LEU A 79 -27.73 1.68 14.46
C LEU A 79 -27.56 3.19 14.35
N VAL A 80 -26.55 3.76 15.00
CA VAL A 80 -26.19 5.19 14.85
C VAL A 80 -25.84 5.49 13.39
N LEU A 81 -25.05 4.62 12.75
CA LEU A 81 -24.68 4.76 11.35
C LEU A 81 -25.92 4.70 10.43
N VAL A 82 -26.85 3.78 10.68
CA VAL A 82 -28.13 3.70 9.95
C VAL A 82 -28.93 5.00 10.11
N GLY A 83 -28.99 5.55 11.33
CA GLY A 83 -29.64 6.84 11.59
C GLY A 83 -29.00 8.00 10.82
N LEU A 84 -27.66 8.07 10.79
CA LEU A 84 -26.92 9.10 10.06
C LEU A 84 -27.09 9.00 8.56
N VAL A 85 -27.05 7.78 8.00
CA VAL A 85 -27.27 7.53 6.57
C VAL A 85 -28.70 7.88 6.18
N LYS A 86 -29.70 7.46 6.95
CA LYS A 86 -31.11 7.79 6.68
C LYS A 86 -31.40 9.29 6.73
N LYS A 87 -30.70 10.03 7.59
CA LYS A 87 -30.82 11.49 7.70
C LYS A 87 -30.10 12.24 6.56
N SER A 88 -29.09 11.61 5.94
CA SER A 88 -28.28 12.25 4.92
C SER A 88 -28.94 12.17 3.54
N THR A 89 -29.00 13.30 2.83
CA THR A 89 -29.50 13.34 1.45
C THR A 89 -28.54 12.73 0.43
N ASN A 90 -27.28 12.50 0.82
CA ASN A 90 -26.21 12.05 -0.07
C ASN A 90 -26.01 10.51 -0.09
N PHE A 91 -26.63 9.79 0.85
CA PHE A 91 -26.44 8.36 1.04
C PHE A 91 -27.80 7.65 1.14
N ASP A 92 -27.87 6.39 0.69
CA ASP A 92 -29.07 5.55 0.78
C ASP A 92 -28.74 4.19 1.40
N ALA A 93 -29.75 3.34 1.61
CA ALA A 93 -29.55 1.95 2.03
C ALA A 93 -28.59 1.17 1.10
N ASP A 94 -28.54 1.54 -0.19
CA ASP A 94 -27.59 1.00 -1.18
C ASP A 94 -26.12 1.26 -0.80
N TRP A 95 -25.85 2.31 0.00
CA TRP A 95 -24.52 2.55 0.55
C TRP A 95 -24.08 1.44 1.52
N PHE A 96 -25.01 0.88 2.30
CA PHE A 96 -24.69 -0.26 3.17
C PHE A 96 -24.41 -1.54 2.38
N LEU A 97 -25.00 -1.69 1.19
CA LEU A 97 -24.94 -2.90 0.37
C LEU A 97 -23.80 -2.91 -0.67
N ASP A 98 -23.28 -1.75 -1.06
CA ASP A 98 -22.17 -1.67 -2.03
C ASP A 98 -21.22 -0.47 -1.81
N GLY A 99 -21.37 0.27 -0.71
CA GLY A 99 -20.53 1.45 -0.44
C GLY A 99 -20.70 2.59 -1.45
N ARG A 100 -21.68 2.52 -2.34
CA ARG A 100 -21.96 3.52 -3.38
C ARG A 100 -22.73 4.72 -2.80
N ARG A 101 -22.40 5.94 -3.25
CA ARG A 101 -23.11 7.19 -2.90
C ARG A 101 -24.13 7.54 -3.99
N LYS A 102 -25.15 8.35 -3.69
CA LYS A 102 -26.04 8.88 -4.74
C LYS A 102 -25.23 9.73 -5.70
N ASN A 103 -25.41 9.53 -7.01
CA ASN A 103 -24.82 10.44 -7.99
C ASN A 103 -25.36 11.87 -7.76
N PRO A 104 -24.53 12.90 -7.89
CA PRO A 104 -24.96 14.28 -7.77
C PRO A 104 -25.77 14.62 -9.03
N ALA A 105 -26.47 15.75 -9.01
CA ALA A 105 -27.22 16.22 -10.17
C ALA A 105 -26.33 16.30 -11.42
N ASP A 106 -26.91 16.01 -12.59
CA ASP A 106 -26.22 16.05 -13.88
C ASP A 106 -25.48 17.39 -14.05
N GLY A 107 -24.17 17.32 -14.31
CA GLY A 107 -23.30 18.49 -14.47
C GLY A 107 -22.30 18.73 -13.32
N PHE A 108 -22.48 18.09 -12.16
CA PHE A 108 -21.46 18.06 -11.10
C PHE A 108 -20.71 16.72 -11.15
N GLY A 109 -19.67 16.62 -11.98
CA GLY A 109 -18.82 15.43 -11.99
C GLY A 109 -18.14 15.25 -10.63
N TYR A 110 -18.09 14.02 -10.12
CA TYR A 110 -17.08 13.69 -9.14
C TYR A 110 -15.71 13.77 -9.82
N GLY A 111 -14.70 14.30 -9.11
CA GLY A 111 -13.31 14.09 -9.49
C GLY A 111 -13.02 12.60 -9.70
N THR A 112 -11.86 12.28 -10.25
CA THR A 112 -11.41 10.96 -10.75
C THR A 112 -11.51 9.76 -9.78
N ASP A 113 -12.08 9.94 -8.59
CA ASP A 113 -12.23 8.97 -7.50
C ASP A 113 -13.58 8.21 -7.55
N ALA A 114 -14.45 8.53 -8.51
CA ALA A 114 -15.69 7.79 -8.72
C ALA A 114 -15.38 6.36 -9.14
N LYS A 115 -15.68 5.39 -8.26
CA LYS A 115 -15.57 3.96 -8.60
C LYS A 115 -16.46 3.68 -9.83
N PRO A 116 -15.90 3.13 -10.92
CA PRO A 116 -16.67 2.88 -12.12
C PRO A 116 -17.80 1.88 -11.84
N THR A 117 -18.97 2.15 -12.42
CA THR A 117 -20.08 1.19 -12.49
C THR A 117 -19.67 0.05 -13.40
N ILE A 118 -19.07 -1.00 -12.85
CA ILE A 118 -18.84 -2.23 -13.60
C ILE A 118 -20.09 -3.09 -13.46
N THR A 119 -20.99 -2.98 -14.44
CA THR A 119 -22.09 -3.94 -14.60
C THR A 119 -21.50 -5.22 -15.22
N PRO A 120 -21.51 -6.38 -14.55
CA PRO A 120 -21.10 -7.61 -15.19
C PRO A 120 -22.24 -8.06 -16.11
N MET A 121 -22.07 -7.81 -17.41
CA MET A 121 -22.55 -8.57 -18.57
C MET A 121 -22.89 -7.66 -19.75
N PHE A 122 -21.89 -7.39 -20.58
CA PHE A 122 -22.10 -7.46 -22.02
C PHE A 122 -21.01 -8.37 -22.57
N ARG A 123 -21.40 -9.59 -22.95
CA ARG A 123 -20.52 -10.57 -23.56
C ARG A 123 -20.33 -10.13 -25.02
N THR A 124 -19.34 -9.32 -25.31
CA THR A 124 -18.93 -9.08 -26.69
C THR A 124 -18.27 -10.37 -27.19
N THR A 125 -19.03 -11.16 -27.93
CA THR A 125 -18.52 -12.25 -28.77
C THR A 125 -17.58 -11.65 -29.81
N SER A 126 -16.29 -11.66 -29.53
CA SER A 126 -15.25 -11.49 -30.54
C SER A 126 -14.81 -12.87 -31.01
N THR A 127 -15.47 -13.34 -32.07
CA THR A 127 -14.99 -14.41 -32.94
C THR A 127 -13.73 -13.90 -33.65
N SER A 128 -12.59 -14.56 -33.42
CA SER A 128 -11.61 -14.89 -34.47
C SER A 128 -10.48 -15.70 -33.84
N ALA A 129 -10.49 -16.99 -34.14
CA ALA A 129 -9.40 -17.91 -33.90
C ALA A 129 -8.27 -17.64 -34.92
N VAL A 130 -7.04 -17.51 -34.42
CA VAL A 130 -5.83 -17.73 -35.22
C VAL A 130 -4.94 -18.68 -34.41
N SER A 131 -4.67 -19.84 -35.00
CA SER A 131 -3.87 -20.94 -34.46
C SER A 131 -2.39 -20.57 -34.25
N PRO A 132 -1.67 -21.27 -33.36
CA PRO A 132 -0.25 -21.01 -33.12
C PRO A 132 0.60 -21.72 -34.20
N THR A 133 1.61 -21.02 -34.72
CA THR A 133 2.71 -21.67 -35.47
C THR A 133 4.01 -21.43 -34.70
N SER A 134 4.65 -22.53 -34.37
CA SER A 134 5.98 -22.64 -33.80
C SER A 134 7.06 -22.23 -34.79
N SER A 135 7.98 -21.35 -34.39
CA SER A 135 9.34 -21.34 -34.94
C SER A 135 10.37 -20.87 -33.91
N THR A 136 11.29 -21.78 -33.67
CA THR A 136 12.59 -21.69 -33.01
C THR A 136 13.45 -20.57 -33.64
N GLY A 137 14.17 -19.80 -32.82
CA GLY A 137 15.16 -18.84 -33.34
C GLY A 137 15.82 -18.00 -32.26
N THR A 138 16.81 -18.57 -31.57
CA THR A 138 17.77 -17.84 -30.72
C THR A 138 18.62 -16.93 -31.60
N VAL A 139 18.60 -15.61 -31.36
CA VAL A 139 19.57 -14.68 -31.92
C VAL A 139 20.20 -13.89 -30.77
N GLN A 140 21.44 -14.25 -30.44
CA GLN A 140 22.34 -13.43 -29.63
C GLN A 140 22.79 -12.24 -30.48
N ASN A 141 22.42 -11.03 -30.06
CA ASN A 141 23.03 -9.82 -30.59
C ASN A 141 24.35 -9.55 -29.86
N PHE A 142 25.47 -9.83 -30.53
CA PHE A 142 26.78 -9.29 -30.19
C PHE A 142 26.80 -7.80 -30.54
N TYR A 143 26.88 -6.93 -29.54
CA TYR A 143 27.19 -5.51 -29.76
C TYR A 143 28.70 -5.34 -29.72
N LEU A 144 29.29 -5.00 -30.87
CA LEU A 144 30.66 -4.50 -30.97
C LEU A 144 30.66 -3.05 -30.50
N ALA A 145 31.43 -2.75 -29.44
CA ALA A 145 31.67 -1.38 -28.98
C ALA A 145 32.72 -0.70 -29.87
N PRO A 146 32.59 0.60 -30.17
CA PRO A 146 33.62 1.34 -30.90
C PRO A 146 34.84 1.65 -29.99
N GLU A 147 36.04 1.39 -30.51
CA GLU A 147 37.31 1.82 -29.92
C GLU A 147 37.38 3.35 -29.85
N GLY A 148 37.66 3.90 -28.66
CA GLY A 148 38.13 5.29 -28.55
C GLY A 148 37.73 6.07 -27.30
N ALA A 149 36.86 5.56 -26.43
CA ALA A 149 36.48 6.29 -25.21
C ALA A 149 37.44 5.98 -24.05
N LYS A 150 38.32 6.92 -23.71
CA LYS A 150 39.08 6.93 -22.44
C LYS A 150 38.10 7.15 -21.27
N ALA A 151 37.46 6.09 -20.80
CA ALA A 151 36.66 6.10 -19.59
C ALA A 151 37.53 5.72 -18.39
N SER A 152 37.91 6.73 -17.60
CA SER A 152 38.35 6.52 -16.21
C SER A 152 37.12 6.26 -15.35
N ALA A 153 36.49 5.10 -15.54
CA ALA A 153 35.45 4.63 -14.65
C ALA A 153 36.11 3.74 -13.59
N THR A 154 36.21 4.25 -12.37
CA THR A 154 36.38 3.39 -11.19
C THR A 154 35.15 2.51 -11.12
N VAL A 155 35.26 1.27 -11.62
CA VAL A 155 34.22 0.27 -11.51
C VAL A 155 34.12 -0.09 -10.03
N GLU A 156 33.16 0.50 -9.34
CA GLU A 156 32.83 0.07 -7.98
C GLU A 156 32.41 -1.41 -8.04
N PRO A 157 32.87 -2.24 -7.08
CA PRO A 157 32.49 -3.64 -7.05
C PRO A 157 30.98 -3.77 -6.92
N LEU A 158 30.39 -4.64 -7.77
CA LEU A 158 28.99 -5.02 -7.65
C LEU A 158 28.76 -5.57 -6.23
N VAL A 159 27.82 -4.96 -5.52
CA VAL A 159 27.47 -5.37 -4.15
C VAL A 159 26.49 -6.54 -4.26
N GLU A 160 26.46 -7.45 -3.28
CA GLU A 160 25.61 -8.66 -3.26
C GLU A 160 24.12 -8.39 -3.62
N TRP A 161 23.63 -7.17 -3.41
CA TRP A 161 22.28 -6.72 -3.76
C TRP A 161 22.04 -6.49 -5.28
N ASP A 162 23.09 -6.34 -6.09
CA ASP A 162 22.99 -6.24 -7.55
C ASP A 162 22.63 -7.59 -8.21
N LEU A 163 22.53 -8.67 -7.43
CA LEU A 163 22.17 -10.02 -7.89
C LEU A 163 20.73 -10.42 -7.56
N LEU A 164 19.91 -9.52 -6.99
CA LEU A 164 18.49 -9.79 -6.83
C LEU A 164 17.86 -9.95 -8.22
N PRO A 165 17.33 -11.14 -8.58
CA PRO A 165 16.74 -11.34 -9.89
C PRO A 165 15.60 -10.33 -10.04
N ASN A 166 15.71 -9.47 -11.05
CA ASN A 166 14.75 -8.43 -11.44
C ASN A 166 14.85 -7.05 -10.74
N VAL A 167 15.92 -6.73 -10.01
CA VAL A 167 16.17 -5.36 -9.55
C VAL A 167 17.17 -4.66 -10.47
N ARG A 168 16.85 -3.45 -10.92
CA ARG A 168 17.76 -2.64 -11.73
C ARG A 168 19.02 -2.29 -10.93
N PRO A 169 20.23 -2.52 -11.48
CA PRO A 169 21.48 -2.25 -10.77
C PRO A 169 21.64 -0.75 -10.52
N ARG A 170 22.36 -0.39 -9.44
CA ARG A 170 22.43 1.00 -8.94
C ARG A 170 22.86 2.00 -10.03
N ASN A 171 23.87 1.63 -10.82
CA ASN A 171 24.42 2.44 -11.91
C ASN A 171 23.42 2.80 -13.02
N GLU A 172 22.33 2.05 -13.17
CA GLU A 172 21.29 2.31 -14.18
C GLU A 172 20.08 3.11 -13.64
N ARG A 173 19.89 3.14 -12.31
CA ARG A 173 18.72 3.78 -11.67
C ARG A 173 18.66 5.28 -11.94
N VAL A 174 19.80 5.96 -11.98
CA VAL A 174 19.88 7.40 -12.28
C VAL A 174 19.39 7.70 -13.70
N ALA A 175 19.88 6.93 -14.68
CA ALA A 175 19.48 7.08 -16.09
C ALA A 175 17.97 6.84 -16.24
N GLU A 176 17.42 5.85 -15.54
CA GLU A 176 15.98 5.59 -15.56
C GLU A 176 15.16 6.68 -14.90
N ALA A 177 15.56 7.15 -13.70
CA ALA A 177 14.86 8.21 -13.00
C ALA A 177 14.77 9.47 -13.86
N LYS A 178 15.84 9.79 -14.60
CA LYS A 178 15.84 10.87 -15.59
C LYS A 178 14.94 10.60 -16.79
N ARG A 179 14.95 9.39 -17.34
CA ARG A 179 14.07 9.01 -18.45
C ARG A 179 12.60 9.17 -18.05
N LEU A 180 12.22 8.69 -16.88
CA LEU A 180 10.86 8.79 -16.33
C LEU A 180 10.48 10.23 -15.99
N LEU A 181 11.42 11.05 -15.53
CA LEU A 181 11.24 12.48 -15.34
C LEU A 181 10.95 13.18 -16.67
N ALA A 182 11.72 12.89 -17.72
CA ALA A 182 11.54 13.46 -19.05
C ALA A 182 10.23 13.00 -19.72
N GLU A 183 9.81 11.76 -19.47
CA GLU A 183 8.52 11.24 -19.94
C GLU A 183 7.34 12.00 -19.33
N GLY A 184 7.50 12.57 -18.14
CA GLY A 184 6.46 13.40 -17.49
C GLY A 184 5.17 12.63 -17.17
N LYS A 185 5.26 11.30 -17.08
CA LYS A 185 4.13 10.41 -16.76
C LYS A 185 3.58 10.72 -15.36
N VAL A 186 2.27 10.61 -15.21
CA VAL A 186 1.60 10.71 -13.90
C VAL A 186 1.69 9.37 -13.18
N TYR A 187 2.00 9.41 -11.88
CA TYR A 187 2.08 8.23 -11.01
C TYR A 187 0.90 8.23 -10.02
N PRO A 188 -0.21 7.50 -10.31
CA PRO A 188 -1.41 7.52 -9.48
C PRO A 188 -1.18 7.10 -8.02
N LYS A 189 -0.15 6.30 -7.74
CA LYS A 189 0.20 5.86 -6.38
C LYS A 189 1.40 6.62 -5.78
N GLY A 190 1.85 7.69 -6.44
CA GLY A 190 2.82 8.65 -5.89
C GLY A 190 4.28 8.17 -5.91
N CYS A 191 5.04 8.55 -4.88
CA CYS A 191 6.49 8.33 -4.80
C CYS A 191 6.90 6.85 -4.85
N SER A 192 6.17 5.96 -4.18
CA SER A 192 6.52 4.53 -4.15
C SER A 192 6.40 3.88 -5.53
N GLU A 193 5.38 4.24 -6.31
CA GLU A 193 5.22 3.71 -7.68
C GLU A 193 6.30 4.22 -8.62
N PHE A 194 6.71 5.49 -8.47
CA PHE A 194 7.85 6.02 -9.20
C PHE A 194 9.14 5.28 -8.86
N VAL A 195 9.44 5.07 -7.58
CA VAL A 195 10.64 4.35 -7.16
C VAL A 195 10.62 2.88 -7.59
N SER A 196 9.48 2.18 -7.48
CA SER A 196 9.31 0.83 -8.01
C SER A 196 9.58 0.77 -9.53
N ALA A 197 9.11 1.76 -10.29
CA ALA A 197 9.37 1.84 -11.73
C ALA A 197 10.87 2.06 -12.04
N VAL A 198 11.56 2.91 -11.27
CA VAL A 198 13.01 3.10 -11.38
C VAL A 198 13.76 1.80 -11.09
N LEU A 199 13.36 1.09 -10.04
CA LEU A 199 13.96 -0.18 -9.62
C LEU A 199 13.61 -1.34 -10.55
N GLY A 200 12.59 -1.22 -11.40
CA GLY A 200 12.12 -2.31 -12.26
C GLY A 200 11.37 -3.42 -11.50
N VAL A 201 10.86 -3.12 -10.30
CA VAL A 201 10.16 -4.08 -9.43
C VAL A 201 8.64 -3.85 -9.47
N PRO A 202 7.83 -4.85 -9.08
CA PRO A 202 6.41 -4.63 -8.82
C PRO A 202 6.18 -3.49 -7.82
N TYR A 203 4.98 -2.92 -7.84
CA TYR A 203 4.63 -1.88 -6.88
C TYR A 203 4.81 -2.36 -5.44
N GLU A 204 5.55 -1.59 -4.66
CA GLU A 204 5.75 -1.79 -3.22
C GLU A 204 5.47 -0.48 -2.48
N VAL A 205 5.15 -0.56 -1.20
CA VAL A 205 4.95 0.64 -0.38
C VAL A 205 6.29 1.19 0.12
N ALA A 206 6.31 2.49 0.47
CA ALA A 206 7.51 3.18 0.95
C ALA A 206 8.26 2.45 2.07
N ASN A 207 7.54 1.82 3.01
CA ASN A 207 8.15 1.04 4.09
C ASN A 207 8.98 -0.15 3.57
N ASP A 208 8.43 -0.91 2.63
CA ASP A 208 9.08 -2.11 2.07
C ASP A 208 10.28 -1.73 1.19
N LEU A 209 10.19 -0.59 0.50
CA LEU A 209 11.26 -0.04 -0.32
C LEU A 209 12.45 0.45 0.53
N MET A 210 12.20 0.90 1.76
CA MET A 210 13.24 1.40 2.67
C MET A 210 13.90 0.31 3.51
N GLY A 211 13.24 -0.85 3.62
CA GLY A 211 13.74 -1.98 4.39
C GLY A 211 13.59 -1.81 5.90
N ALA A 212 14.12 -2.78 6.65
CA ALA A 212 13.91 -2.88 8.09
C ALA A 212 14.81 -1.96 8.94
N ALA A 213 15.94 -1.50 8.39
CA ALA A 213 16.96 -0.76 9.15
C ALA A 213 17.56 0.40 8.34
N PRO A 214 16.76 1.35 7.84
CA PRO A 214 17.27 2.46 7.04
C PRO A 214 18.21 3.35 7.88
N THR A 215 19.30 3.82 7.28
CA THR A 215 20.36 4.55 8.00
C THR A 215 20.24 6.05 7.74
N SER A 216 20.29 6.89 8.77
CA SER A 216 20.23 8.34 8.61
C SER A 216 21.38 8.87 7.75
N VAL A 217 21.06 9.81 6.87
CA VAL A 217 22.04 10.51 6.02
C VAL A 217 22.08 12.02 6.29
N GLY A 218 21.35 12.47 7.32
CA GLY A 218 21.21 13.88 7.68
C GLY A 218 20.02 14.58 7.02
N SER A 219 19.83 15.85 7.35
CA SER A 219 18.67 16.65 6.91
C SER A 219 19.01 17.69 5.84
N ARG A 220 20.29 17.95 5.57
CA ARG A 220 20.74 18.99 4.64
C ARG A 220 21.93 18.49 3.82
N PRO A 221 22.09 18.97 2.57
CA PRO A 221 23.31 18.75 1.82
C PRO A 221 24.55 19.28 2.58
N PRO A 222 25.73 18.66 2.38
CA PRO A 222 25.96 17.49 1.55
C PRO A 222 25.45 16.19 2.22
N TYR A 223 25.12 15.19 1.41
CA TYR A 223 24.71 13.85 1.87
C TYR A 223 25.85 12.85 1.62
N PRO A 224 26.90 12.82 2.46
CA PRO A 224 28.14 12.10 2.16
C PRO A 224 27.99 10.58 2.11
N SER A 225 26.92 10.04 2.71
CA SER A 225 26.63 8.60 2.74
C SER A 225 25.74 8.12 1.59
N LEU A 226 25.32 9.02 0.70
CA LEU A 226 24.53 8.68 -0.50
C LEU A 226 25.43 8.67 -1.74
N ALA A 227 25.28 7.62 -2.55
CA ALA A 227 25.84 7.49 -3.90
C ALA A 227 24.71 7.59 -4.95
N PRO A 228 24.98 8.14 -6.15
CA PRO A 228 24.00 8.19 -7.23
C PRO A 228 23.32 6.84 -7.48
N GLY A 229 21.99 6.82 -7.49
CA GLY A 229 21.16 5.62 -7.63
C GLY A 229 20.68 5.01 -6.31
N ASP A 230 21.18 5.49 -5.17
CA ASP A 230 20.66 5.08 -3.85
C ASP A 230 19.19 5.51 -3.69
N ILE A 231 18.43 4.69 -2.97
CA ILE A 231 17.06 5.01 -2.56
C ILE A 231 17.11 5.67 -1.19
N ALA A 232 16.46 6.83 -1.07
CA ALA A 232 16.36 7.56 0.17
C ALA A 232 14.90 7.91 0.49
N GLY A 233 14.61 8.24 1.75
CA GLY A 233 13.27 8.59 2.19
C GLY A 233 13.28 9.30 3.53
N TRP A 234 12.11 9.76 3.97
CA TRP A 234 11.93 10.34 5.31
C TRP A 234 10.71 9.72 6.00
N THR A 235 10.69 9.79 7.33
CA THR A 235 9.64 9.20 8.16
C THR A 235 8.61 10.23 8.63
N ASN A 236 7.38 9.78 8.84
CA ASN A 236 6.31 10.46 9.56
C ASN A 236 5.88 9.62 10.77
N SER A 237 4.84 10.05 11.48
CA SER A 237 4.29 9.33 12.63
C SER A 237 3.73 7.94 12.32
N ALA A 238 3.54 7.58 11.05
CA ALA A 238 3.00 6.30 10.59
C ALA A 238 4.04 5.40 9.90
N GLY A 239 5.32 5.79 9.85
CA GLY A 239 6.39 5.04 9.17
C GLY A 239 7.11 5.88 8.11
N MET A 240 7.53 5.28 6.99
CA MET A 240 8.11 6.01 5.87
C MET A 240 7.03 6.84 5.18
N GLY A 241 7.18 8.16 5.24
CA GLY A 241 6.24 9.10 4.64
C GLY A 241 6.50 9.32 3.14
N HIS A 242 7.73 9.08 2.68
CA HIS A 242 8.15 9.37 1.31
C HIS A 242 9.41 8.61 0.92
N VAL A 243 9.55 8.33 -0.39
CA VAL A 243 10.74 7.74 -0.99
C VAL A 243 11.16 8.51 -2.25
N THR A 244 12.44 8.48 -2.57
CA THR A 244 13.06 9.23 -3.65
C THR A 244 14.34 8.54 -4.14
N VAL A 245 14.78 8.89 -5.35
CA VAL A 245 16.04 8.42 -5.92
C VAL A 245 17.08 9.55 -5.82
N TYR A 246 18.22 9.26 -5.22
CA TYR A 246 19.34 10.20 -5.17
C TYR A 246 20.10 10.19 -6.50
N ILE A 247 20.32 11.37 -7.09
CA ILE A 247 20.95 11.55 -8.40
C ILE A 247 22.38 12.09 -8.26
N GLY A 248 22.65 12.90 -7.22
CA GLY A 248 24.00 13.36 -6.88
C GLY A 248 24.67 14.26 -7.94
N GLU A 249 23.91 15.00 -8.75
CA GLU A 249 24.47 15.80 -9.85
C GLU A 249 24.92 17.20 -9.47
N SER A 250 24.30 17.80 -8.46
CA SER A 250 24.67 19.14 -7.99
C SER A 250 24.11 19.43 -6.61
N ASP A 251 24.61 20.50 -6.00
CA ASP A 251 24.01 21.18 -4.84
C ASP A 251 22.67 21.85 -5.16
N THR A 252 22.04 21.56 -6.30
CA THR A 252 20.72 22.08 -6.71
C THR A 252 19.74 20.98 -7.14
N VAL A 253 20.23 19.81 -7.56
CA VAL A 253 19.43 18.66 -7.99
C VAL A 253 20.01 17.39 -7.39
N ALA A 254 19.70 17.17 -6.13
CA ALA A 254 20.12 15.99 -5.40
C ALA A 254 19.19 14.79 -5.62
N PHE A 255 17.90 15.02 -5.89
CA PHE A 255 16.86 13.99 -5.87
C PHE A 255 15.86 14.10 -7.02
N ILE A 256 15.28 12.97 -7.41
CA ILE A 256 14.05 12.91 -8.21
C ILE A 256 12.96 12.19 -7.40
N ASP A 257 11.79 12.81 -7.29
CA ASP A 257 10.64 12.28 -6.55
C ASP A 257 9.30 12.59 -7.24
N VAL A 258 8.23 11.96 -6.75
CA VAL A 258 6.84 12.34 -7.05
C VAL A 258 6.21 12.84 -5.75
N ARG A 259 5.73 14.08 -5.71
CA ARG A 259 5.27 14.74 -4.47
C ARG A 259 4.13 13.99 -3.78
N GLU A 260 3.15 13.56 -4.56
CA GLU A 260 1.88 13.01 -4.08
C GLU A 260 1.24 12.11 -5.14
N PRO A 261 0.32 11.21 -4.75
CA PRO A 261 -0.48 10.42 -5.67
C PRO A 261 -1.08 11.27 -6.80
N GLY A 262 -0.87 10.87 -8.05
CA GLY A 262 -1.36 11.59 -9.23
C GLY A 262 -0.47 12.76 -9.70
N ALA A 263 0.69 12.99 -9.07
CA ALA A 263 1.66 13.98 -9.53
C ALA A 263 2.64 13.39 -10.57
N ARG A 264 3.35 14.29 -11.26
CA ARG A 264 4.47 13.96 -12.16
C ARG A 264 5.80 13.97 -11.38
N PRO A 265 6.83 13.26 -11.84
CA PRO A 265 8.16 13.35 -11.24
C PRO A 265 8.70 14.78 -11.32
N ARG A 266 9.53 15.15 -10.36
CA ARG A 266 10.22 16.44 -10.28
C ARG A 266 11.63 16.25 -9.74
N SER A 267 12.49 17.22 -10.03
CA SER A 267 13.82 17.34 -9.44
C SER A 267 13.78 18.21 -8.19
N LYS A 268 14.55 17.86 -7.15
CA LYS A 268 14.63 18.62 -5.91
C LYS A 268 16.04 18.61 -5.32
N ASN A 269 16.39 19.67 -4.61
CA ASN A 269 17.69 19.85 -3.97
C ASN A 269 17.81 19.24 -2.55
N GLY A 270 16.81 18.49 -2.11
CA GLY A 270 16.73 17.93 -0.76
C GLY A 270 15.44 18.29 -0.03
N PHE A 271 15.37 17.83 1.21
CA PHE A 271 14.17 17.88 2.04
C PHE A 271 14.49 18.58 3.36
N TYR A 272 15.04 19.80 3.29
CA TYR A 272 15.65 20.59 4.37
C TYR A 272 14.97 20.61 5.76
N ASP A 273 13.68 20.29 5.83
CA ASP A 273 12.84 20.21 7.03
C ASP A 273 12.71 18.79 7.60
N ARG A 274 13.33 17.79 6.96
CA ARG A 274 13.21 16.36 7.27
C ARG A 274 14.58 15.70 7.33
N GLU A 275 14.73 14.81 8.28
CA GLU A 275 15.84 13.86 8.28
C GLU A 275 15.61 12.82 7.18
N LEU A 276 16.63 12.60 6.35
CA LEU A 276 16.60 11.58 5.32
C LEU A 276 17.30 10.32 5.83
N PHE A 277 16.83 9.20 5.32
CA PHE A 277 17.38 7.88 5.57
C PHE A 277 17.65 7.20 4.23
N LYS A 278 18.77 6.47 4.14
CA LYS A 278 19.11 5.58 3.04
C LYS A 278 18.41 4.24 3.24
N SER A 279 17.86 3.67 2.16
CA SER A 279 17.24 2.35 2.18
C SER A 279 18.25 1.31 2.64
N SER A 280 17.84 0.40 3.52
CA SER A 280 18.65 -0.76 3.90
C SER A 280 18.52 -1.91 2.90
N ARG A 281 17.64 -1.77 1.90
CA ARG A 281 17.33 -2.80 0.92
C ARG A 281 17.94 -2.52 -0.46
N PHE A 282 18.09 -1.26 -0.85
CA PHE A 282 18.48 -0.85 -2.19
C PHE A 282 19.61 0.18 -2.21
#